data_AF-A0A1H4VIE5-F1
#
_entry.id   AF-A0A1H4VIE5-F1
#
_cell.length_a   1.000
_cell.length_b   1.000
_cell.length_c   1.000
_cell.angle_alpha   90.00
_cell.angle_beta   90.00
_cell.angle_gamma   90.00
#
_symmetry.space_group_name_H-M   'P 1'
#
loop_
_entity.id
_entity.type
_entity.pdbx_description
1 polymer ?
#
loop_
_entity_poly.entity_id
_entity_poly.type
_entity_poly.pdbx_seq_one_letter_code
_entity_poly.pdbx_strand_id
1 'polypeptide(L)'
;MTAMPEQHDVVDVLTADHHVVRNLFEGYRATTDPDQGRQLVDRMTVEVVRHSVAEETYLYPTVRKALPNGDRIADEEIEELTEAERILSDLDAVDPRDRRFDPLVRDLMDVVAMHIRGEEDLVFPELRERLTPRNG
;
A
#
# COMPACT_ATOMS: atom_id res chain seq x y z
N MET A 1 28.63 -17.27 16.98
CA MET A 1 27.28 -16.70 16.80
C MET A 1 27.26 -16.07 15.42
N THR A 2 26.85 -16.85 14.41
CA THR A 2 26.71 -16.33 13.06
C THR A 2 25.38 -15.60 13.03
N ALA A 3 25.41 -14.28 12.81
CA ALA A 3 24.21 -13.54 12.45
C ALA A 3 23.58 -14.27 11.26
N MET A 4 22.33 -14.72 11.41
CA MET A 4 21.56 -15.18 10.26
C MET A 4 21.48 -13.99 9.30
N PRO A 5 21.71 -14.18 7.98
CA PRO A 5 21.54 -13.09 7.04
C PRO A 5 20.13 -12.50 7.22
N GLU A 6 20.02 -11.17 7.25
CA GLU A 6 18.74 -10.45 7.21
C GLU A 6 17.93 -10.99 6.03
N GLN A 7 17.02 -11.91 6.31
CA GLN A 7 16.23 -12.58 5.30
C GLN A 7 15.07 -11.64 5.03
N HIS A 8 15.25 -10.71 4.09
CA HIS A 8 14.15 -9.85 3.63
C HIS A 8 13.08 -10.75 3.05
N ASP A 9 11.91 -10.78 3.69
CA ASP A 9 10.73 -11.46 3.16
C ASP A 9 9.77 -10.45 2.52
N VAL A 10 8.63 -10.95 2.05
CA VAL A 10 7.63 -10.11 1.37
C VAL A 10 7.13 -8.97 2.27
N VAL A 11 7.06 -9.16 3.59
CA VAL A 11 6.61 -8.13 4.53
C VAL A 11 7.62 -6.98 4.58
N ASP A 12 8.93 -7.29 4.56
CA ASP A 12 9.97 -6.24 4.52
C ASP A 12 9.89 -5.41 3.22
N VAL A 13 9.64 -6.07 2.09
CA VAL A 13 9.49 -5.40 0.79
C VAL A 13 8.26 -4.49 0.77
N LEU A 14 7.10 -5.00 1.21
CA LEU A 14 5.85 -4.23 1.22
C LEU A 14 5.91 -3.06 2.21
N THR A 15 6.53 -3.25 3.38
CA THR A 15 6.76 -2.16 4.34
C THR A 15 7.64 -1.05 3.74
N ALA A 16 8.68 -1.42 2.97
CA ALA A 16 9.49 -0.43 2.27
C ALA A 16 8.67 0.35 1.22
N ASP A 17 7.79 -0.33 0.49
CA ASP A 17 6.89 0.30 -0.47
C ASP A 17 5.91 1.27 0.21
N HIS A 18 5.35 0.91 1.37
CA HIS A 18 4.53 1.83 2.17
C HIS A 18 5.28 3.11 2.55
N HIS A 19 6.56 3.01 2.92
CA HIS A 19 7.38 4.19 3.21
C HIS A 19 7.55 5.09 1.98
N VAL A 20 7.74 4.51 0.78
CA VAL A 20 7.82 5.29 -0.46
C VAL A 20 6.51 6.03 -0.72
N VAL A 21 5.37 5.36 -0.59
CA VAL A 21 4.05 5.96 -0.79
C VAL A 21 3.78 7.10 0.21
N ARG A 22 4.08 6.89 1.50
CA ARG A 22 3.96 7.93 2.54
C ARG A 22 4.83 9.16 2.24
N ASN A 23 6.05 8.95 1.75
CA ASN A 23 6.94 10.07 1.36
C ASN A 23 6.38 10.85 0.16
N LEU A 24 5.75 10.18 -0.80
CA LEU A 24 5.06 10.86 -1.90
C LEU A 24 3.90 11.70 -1.38
N PHE A 25 3.14 11.18 -0.41
CA PHE A 25 2.04 11.90 0.24
C PHE A 25 2.51 13.17 0.94
N GLU A 26 3.62 13.10 1.68
CA GLU A 26 4.25 14.27 2.28
C GLU A 26 4.72 15.28 1.22
N GLY A 27 5.32 14.79 0.13
CA GLY A 27 5.70 15.61 -1.01
C GLY A 27 4.52 16.36 -1.62
N TYR A 28 3.36 15.71 -1.74
CA TYR A 28 2.15 16.34 -2.25
C TYR A 28 1.62 17.43 -1.30
N ARG A 29 1.56 17.14 0.01
CA ARG A 29 1.15 18.15 1.02
C ARG A 29 2.07 19.36 1.06
N ALA A 30 3.34 19.20 0.68
CA ALA A 30 4.35 20.26 0.71
C ALA A 30 4.37 21.14 -0.55
N THR A 31 3.70 20.75 -1.64
CA THR A 31 3.67 21.52 -2.89
C THR A 31 2.41 22.34 -3.04
N THR A 32 2.54 23.50 -3.68
CA THR A 32 1.41 24.30 -4.19
C THR A 32 1.46 24.46 -5.71
N ASP A 33 2.47 23.88 -6.36
CA ASP A 33 2.60 23.86 -7.81
C ASP A 33 1.77 22.70 -8.39
N PRO A 34 0.74 23.01 -9.22
CA PRO A 34 -0.10 21.98 -9.85
C PRO A 34 0.68 20.99 -10.71
N ASP A 35 1.73 21.41 -11.41
CA ASP A 35 2.47 20.52 -12.31
C ASP A 35 3.36 19.56 -11.50
N GLN A 36 3.94 20.04 -10.39
CA GLN A 36 4.61 19.17 -9.43
C GLN A 36 3.61 18.22 -8.73
N GLY A 37 2.41 18.70 -8.41
CA GLY A 37 1.31 17.89 -7.86
C GLY A 37 0.95 16.72 -8.78
N ARG A 38 0.79 16.99 -10.09
CA ARG A 38 0.55 15.93 -11.10
C ARG A 38 1.68 14.91 -11.14
N GLN A 39 2.94 15.34 -11.17
CA GLN A 39 4.09 14.42 -11.19
C GLN A 39 4.14 13.52 -9.95
N LEU A 40 3.75 14.03 -8.79
CA LEU A 40 3.68 13.24 -7.56
C LEU A 40 2.55 12.21 -7.63
N VAL A 41 1.38 12.58 -8.14
CA VAL A 41 0.25 11.66 -8.34
C VAL A 41 0.58 10.58 -9.37
N ASP A 42 1.24 10.92 -10.48
CA ASP A 42 1.69 9.94 -11.47
C ASP A 42 2.66 8.93 -10.82
N ARG A 43 3.56 9.39 -9.93
CA ARG A 43 4.44 8.50 -9.15
C ARG A 43 3.67 7.66 -8.14
N MET A 44 2.69 8.23 -7.43
CA MET A 44 1.82 7.46 -6.52
C MET A 44 1.11 6.34 -7.27
N THR A 45 0.61 6.63 -8.47
CA THR A 45 -0.05 5.64 -9.34
C THR A 45 0.87 4.46 -9.62
N VAL A 46 2.12 4.73 -10.04
CA VAL A 46 3.10 3.67 -10.33
C VAL A 46 3.39 2.83 -9.09
N GLU A 47 3.65 3.47 -7.94
CA GLU A 47 4.00 2.75 -6.71
C GLU A 47 2.82 1.93 -6.16
N VAL A 48 1.60 2.48 -6.14
CA VAL A 48 0.40 1.77 -5.66
C VAL A 48 0.09 0.56 -6.56
N VAL A 49 0.14 0.70 -7.88
CA VAL A 49 -0.11 -0.43 -8.80
C VAL A 49 0.99 -1.50 -8.69
N ARG A 50 2.25 -1.08 -8.53
CA ARG A 50 3.34 -2.04 -8.32
C ARG A 50 3.17 -2.82 -7.02
N HIS A 51 2.76 -2.11 -5.97
CA HIS A 51 2.50 -2.66 -4.65
C HIS A 51 1.34 -3.66 -4.67
N SER A 52 0.19 -3.30 -5.27
CA SER A 52 -0.98 -4.19 -5.38
C SER A 52 -0.65 -5.51 -6.08
N VAL A 53 0.12 -5.46 -7.17
CA VAL A 53 0.58 -6.67 -7.86
C VAL A 53 1.44 -7.56 -6.95
N ALA A 54 2.29 -6.98 -6.12
CA ALA A 54 3.12 -7.75 -5.19
C ALA A 54 2.27 -8.43 -4.11
N GLU A 55 1.27 -7.73 -3.57
CA GLU A 55 0.35 -8.26 -2.57
C GLU A 55 -0.50 -9.40 -3.13
N GLU A 56 -1.10 -9.21 -4.30
CA GLU A 56 -1.89 -10.24 -4.99
C GLU A 56 -1.07 -11.49 -5.31
N THR A 57 0.19 -11.30 -5.72
CA THR A 57 1.06 -12.40 -6.14
C THR A 57 1.59 -13.18 -4.95
N TYR A 58 1.93 -12.51 -3.85
CA TYR A 58 2.72 -13.10 -2.77
C TYR A 58 2.06 -13.02 -1.38
N LEU A 59 1.46 -11.88 -1.03
CA LEU A 59 0.89 -11.66 0.30
C LEU A 59 -0.44 -12.37 0.48
N TYR A 60 -1.46 -12.06 -0.33
CA TYR A 60 -2.82 -12.58 -0.14
C TYR A 60 -2.91 -14.11 -0.22
N PRO A 61 -2.19 -14.80 -1.13
CA PRO A 61 -2.14 -16.26 -1.11
C PRO A 61 -1.56 -16.83 0.20
N THR A 62 -0.65 -16.09 0.84
CA THR A 62 -0.04 -16.45 2.12
C THR A 62 -0.99 -16.17 3.27
N VAL A 63 -1.63 -15.00 3.31
CA VAL A 63 -2.66 -14.61 4.28
C VAL A 63 -3.79 -15.64 4.32
N ARG A 64 -4.35 -15.98 3.15
CA ARG A 64 -5.43 -16.98 3.02
C ARG A 64 -5.08 -18.35 3.61
N LYS A 65 -3.81 -18.75 3.49
CA LYS A 65 -3.33 -20.06 3.98
C LYS A 65 -2.95 -20.06 5.45
N ALA A 66 -2.34 -18.97 5.94
CA ALA A 66 -1.69 -18.93 7.24
C ALA A 66 -2.59 -18.37 8.35
N LEU A 67 -3.46 -17.41 8.02
CA LEU A 67 -4.25 -16.68 9.00
C LEU A 67 -5.65 -17.29 9.20
N PRO A 68 -6.21 -17.22 10.42
CA PRO A 68 -7.60 -17.56 10.65
C PRO A 68 -8.47 -16.49 9.99
N ASN A 69 -9.51 -16.90 9.27
CA ASN A 69 -10.31 -16.00 8.42
C ASN A 69 -9.48 -15.28 7.33
N GLY A 70 -8.37 -15.88 6.90
CA GLY A 70 -7.47 -15.28 5.90
C GLY A 70 -8.16 -14.93 4.58
N ASP A 71 -9.19 -15.69 4.16
CA ASP A 71 -10.01 -15.33 2.99
C ASP A 71 -10.69 -13.97 3.16
N ARG A 72 -11.40 -13.78 4.29
CA ARG A 72 -12.07 -12.52 4.60
C ARG A 72 -11.08 -11.35 4.71
N ILE A 73 -9.94 -11.57 5.38
CA ILE A 73 -8.91 -10.53 5.54
C ILE A 73 -8.37 -10.12 4.17
N ALA A 74 -7.98 -11.08 3.33
CA ALA A 74 -7.47 -10.79 2.00
C ALA A 74 -8.52 -10.09 1.12
N ASP A 75 -9.79 -10.51 1.20
CA ASP A 75 -10.87 -9.89 0.43
C ASP A 75 -11.13 -8.43 0.86
N GLU A 76 -11.04 -8.13 2.17
CA GLU A 76 -11.15 -6.76 2.70
C GLU A 76 -10.01 -5.84 2.18
N GLU A 77 -8.75 -6.28 2.26
CA GLU A 77 -7.60 -5.50 1.74
C GLU A 77 -7.70 -5.28 0.21
N ILE A 78 -8.13 -6.30 -0.54
CA ILE A 78 -8.34 -6.19 -2.00
C ILE A 78 -9.44 -5.16 -2.32
N GLU A 79 -10.52 -5.10 -1.53
CA GLU A 79 -11.59 -4.12 -1.72
C GLU A 79 -11.09 -2.68 -1.50
N GLU A 80 -10.24 -2.45 -0.49
CA GLU A 80 -9.63 -1.14 -0.22
C GLU A 80 -8.70 -0.69 -1.36
N LEU A 81 -7.83 -1.58 -1.87
CA LEU A 81 -6.98 -1.29 -3.02
C LEU A 81 -7.77 -1.05 -4.30
N THR A 82 -8.85 -1.82 -4.52
CA THR A 82 -9.72 -1.61 -5.68
C THR A 82 -10.32 -0.20 -5.67
N GLU A 83 -10.66 0.33 -4.50
CA GLU A 83 -11.13 1.71 -4.38
C GLU A 83 -10.03 2.72 -4.66
N ALA A 84 -8.80 2.50 -4.16
CA ALA A 84 -7.66 3.34 -4.49
C ALA A 84 -7.40 3.38 -6.00
N GLU A 85 -7.46 2.23 -6.70
CA GLU A 85 -7.29 2.13 -8.15
C GLU A 85 -8.37 2.90 -8.93
N ARG A 86 -9.63 2.90 -8.45
CA ARG A 86 -10.69 3.73 -9.04
C ARG A 86 -10.38 5.22 -8.92
N ILE A 87 -9.94 5.67 -7.75
CA ILE A 87 -9.59 7.08 -7.52
C ILE A 87 -8.39 7.48 -8.40
N LEU A 88 -7.40 6.60 -8.56
CA LEU A 88 -6.27 6.81 -9.48
C LEU A 88 -6.74 6.96 -10.93
N SER A 89 -7.68 6.13 -11.37
CA SER A 89 -8.28 6.23 -12.70
C SER A 89 -9.03 7.56 -12.88
N ASP A 90 -9.75 8.03 -11.85
CA ASP A 90 -10.43 9.32 -11.89
C ASP A 90 -9.44 10.49 -11.94
N LEU A 91 -8.33 10.40 -11.19
CA LEU A 91 -7.25 11.40 -11.17
C LEU A 91 -6.56 11.54 -12.53
N ASP A 92 -6.35 10.44 -13.27
CA ASP A 92 -5.72 10.50 -14.60
C ASP A 92 -6.52 11.35 -15.58
N ALA A 93 -7.86 11.33 -15.45
CA ALA A 93 -8.80 12.08 -16.29
C ALA A 93 -8.99 13.55 -15.85
N VAL A 94 -8.35 14.00 -14.77
CA VAL A 94 -8.54 15.33 -14.18
C VAL A 94 -7.28 16.18 -14.31
N ASP A 95 -7.43 17.41 -14.82
CA ASP A 95 -6.34 18.39 -14.87
C ASP A 95 -5.93 18.80 -13.44
N PRO A 96 -4.63 18.91 -13.11
CA PRO A 96 -4.18 19.30 -11.78
C PRO A 96 -4.66 20.68 -11.31
N ARG A 97 -5.18 21.52 -12.22
CA ARG A 97 -5.77 22.84 -11.93
C ARG A 97 -7.30 22.78 -11.77
N ASP A 98 -7.93 21.64 -12.03
CA ASP A 98 -9.36 21.44 -11.75
C ASP A 98 -9.59 21.38 -10.24
N ARG A 99 -10.65 22.04 -9.77
CA ARG A 99 -11.06 22.04 -8.35
C ARG A 99 -11.32 20.65 -7.76
N ARG A 100 -11.53 19.63 -8.61
CA ARG A 100 -11.75 18.23 -8.22
C ARG A 100 -10.46 17.48 -7.92
N PHE A 101 -9.32 17.96 -8.43
CA PHE A 101 -8.05 17.25 -8.31
C PHE A 101 -7.62 17.07 -6.86
N ASP A 102 -7.51 18.16 -6.10
CA ASP A 102 -7.07 18.10 -4.70
C ASP A 102 -8.00 17.26 -3.81
N PRO A 103 -9.34 17.36 -3.89
CA PRO A 103 -10.23 16.43 -3.21
C PRO A 103 -9.96 14.95 -3.53
N LEU A 104 -9.82 14.59 -4.82
CA LEU A 104 -9.54 13.21 -5.22
C LEU A 104 -8.18 12.72 -4.70
N VAL A 105 -7.15 13.57 -4.69
CA VAL A 105 -5.85 13.19 -4.10
C VAL A 105 -5.98 12.94 -2.61
N ARG A 106 -6.78 13.73 -1.88
CA ARG A 106 -7.02 13.49 -0.44
C ARG A 106 -7.77 12.18 -0.20
N ASP A 107 -8.79 11.90 -1.00
CA ASP A 107 -9.54 10.64 -0.90
C ASP A 107 -8.61 9.44 -1.16
N LEU A 108 -7.74 9.52 -2.18
CA LEU A 108 -6.69 8.51 -2.43
C LEU A 108 -5.78 8.32 -1.21
N MET A 109 -5.27 9.42 -0.65
CA MET A 109 -4.36 9.37 0.50
C MET A 109 -5.03 8.74 1.72
N ASP A 110 -6.31 8.99 1.95
CA ASP A 110 -7.06 8.46 3.08
C ASP A 110 -7.31 6.95 2.92
N VAL A 111 -7.73 6.49 1.74
CA VAL A 111 -7.94 5.06 1.43
C VAL A 111 -6.61 4.30 1.55
N VAL A 112 -5.55 4.77 0.89
CA VAL A 112 -4.24 4.09 0.94
C VAL A 112 -3.64 4.12 2.34
N ALA A 113 -3.84 5.19 3.12
CA ALA A 113 -3.38 5.22 4.50
C ALA A 113 -4.17 4.27 5.41
N MET A 114 -5.43 3.96 5.08
CA MET A 114 -6.23 2.96 5.79
C MET A 114 -5.72 1.55 5.50
N HIS A 115 -5.55 1.21 4.23
CA HIS A 115 -4.94 -0.03 3.74
C HIS A 115 -3.62 -0.32 4.45
N ILE A 116 -2.67 0.62 4.34
CA ILE A 116 -1.35 0.50 4.95
C ILE A 116 -1.41 0.25 6.47
N ARG A 117 -2.38 0.87 7.18
CA ARG A 117 -2.55 0.64 8.62
C ARG A 117 -3.13 -0.74 8.90
N GLY A 118 -4.12 -1.20 8.12
CA GLY A 118 -4.68 -2.55 8.22
C GLY A 118 -3.57 -3.59 8.10
N GLU A 119 -2.74 -3.45 7.09
CA GLU A 119 -1.63 -4.36 6.87
C GLU A 119 -0.57 -4.32 7.98
N GLU A 120 -0.05 -3.13 8.32
CA GLU A 120 1.06 -3.02 9.28
C GLU A 120 0.66 -3.30 10.73
N ASP A 121 -0.58 -2.96 11.13
CA ASP A 121 -1.03 -3.14 12.51
C ASP A 121 -1.67 -4.51 12.76
N LEU A 122 -2.24 -5.15 11.73
CA LEU A 122 -3.00 -6.40 11.87
C LEU A 122 -2.39 -7.55 11.07
N VAL A 123 -2.24 -7.41 9.75
CA VAL A 123 -1.88 -8.53 8.88
C VAL A 123 -0.42 -8.97 9.07
N PHE A 124 0.51 -8.02 9.01
CA PHE A 124 1.95 -8.30 9.06
C PHE A 124 2.38 -8.88 10.41
N PRO A 125 1.95 -8.35 11.58
CA PRO A 125 2.29 -8.96 12.86
C PRO A 125 1.77 -10.40 12.99
N GLU A 126 0.53 -10.66 12.56
CA GLU A 126 -0.03 -12.02 12.60
C GLU A 126 0.72 -13.00 11.69
N LEU A 127 1.11 -12.56 10.49
CA LEU A 127 1.93 -13.37 9.59
C LEU A 127 3.29 -13.70 10.19
N ARG A 128 3.97 -12.69 10.77
CA ARG A 128 5.27 -12.90 11.42
C ARG A 128 5.16 -13.87 12.60
N GLU A 129 4.13 -13.75 13.43
CA GLU A 129 3.92 -14.68 14.56
C GLU A 129 3.74 -16.13 14.07
N ARG A 130 3.02 -16.34 12.97
CA ARG A 130 2.69 -17.68 12.48
C ARG A 130 3.76 -18.33 11.60
N LEU A 131 4.53 -17.53 10.87
CA LEU A 131 5.51 -18.01 9.91
C LEU A 131 6.94 -18.01 10.47
N THR A 132 7.19 -17.36 11.60
CA THR A 132 8.48 -17.51 12.30
C THR A 132 8.61 -18.95 12.81
N PRO A 133 9.70 -19.68 12.47
CA PRO A 133 9.92 -21.02 12.99
C PRO A 133 9.91 -20.99 14.51
N ARG A 134 8.95 -21.69 15.14
CA ARG A 134 9.01 -21.97 16.57
C ARG A 134 10.17 -22.92 16.78
N ASN A 135 11.31 -22.39 17.21
CA ASN A 135 12.42 -23.18 17.72
C ASN A 135 11.89 -23.99 18.91
N GLY A 136 11.62 -25.27 18.67
CA GLY A 136 11.28 -26.26 19.69
C GLY A 136 12.53 -26.77 20.40
#